data_AF-A0A3D2TF70-F1
#
_entry.id   AF-A0A3D2TF70-F1
#
_cell.length_a   1.000
_cell.length_b   1.000
_cell.length_c   1.000
_cell.angle_alpha   90.00
_cell.angle_beta   90.00
_cell.angle_gamma   90.00
#
_symmetry.space_group_name_H-M   'P 1'
#
loop_
_entity.id
_entity.type
_entity.pdbx_description
1 polymer ?
#
loop_
_entity_poly.entity_id
_entity_poly.type
_entity_poly.pdbx_seq_one_letter_code
_entity_poly.pdbx_strand_id
1 'polypeptide(L)'
;MNIICSSVRPWHQVIGFVLAVIALANPAAGQTNPVQTDLALWLDATVGVTTNVSDEVTLWEDQSGNNHHATPLAGQPGGSPVLFQDPSLLNDQPHVQLHDDGMILAGTVQTSQDFTLIGVYDTNDQNNSPRILYSNFTPATAAGSVYLGAMHDGSQAPVQSYVRFTDHLNPTPPSATSLESPRDHSIVRVSWDHDPNGTGSSSVHQIAGATLNKLNHGSASAPLRDFSTTSYLGVQGSNLNEWWQGDLAELLIYDKLLTTTETAAVENYLSVKWFGREEGVWLADDSGNWDDNKWNVPHGPDSAESVAKFRGAIQAPRTVFTEQDRTLHGVEFDNNNEYVIAGNGGINLVQNGIGNDPSIIVKQGSHQFQNKVNLMSDTDVIISQDASVWFNNLLDLGGNTLDIFPEIGGGNGHALFNTAITGSGTINATGALAVGVASASIGDANLNSTNKLAFLVYPASSASLVTTGTVTLEGAIQIDLLDGATVSAPMTLIDSTIPIVFPGGDVSSLTLAGGGLAGFELSVSGDGTDLLLTSTTGTPGDFDGDGYVDGIDLLEWQVGNSPNPLSQSDLMDWENNYGTAGLAAATAAVPEPTSAALLLAGAMAGLRVRRRR
;
A
#
# COMPACT_ATOMS: atom_id res chain seq x y z
N MET A 1 -41.98 -36.45 -39.79
CA MET A 1 -41.38 -37.78 -39.66
C MET A 1 -40.36 -37.73 -38.52
N ASN A 2 -40.81 -38.07 -37.30
CA ASN A 2 -40.09 -38.75 -36.21
C ASN A 2 -38.79 -38.12 -35.64
N ILE A 3 -38.52 -37.98 -34.34
CA ILE A 3 -39.04 -38.55 -33.08
C ILE A 3 -38.59 -37.64 -31.91
N ILE A 4 -39.38 -37.67 -30.84
CA ILE A 4 -39.20 -37.12 -29.48
C ILE A 4 -37.96 -37.71 -28.76
N CYS A 5 -37.19 -36.96 -27.97
CA CYS A 5 -36.96 -37.24 -26.53
C CYS A 5 -35.93 -36.31 -25.86
N SER A 6 -36.21 -36.10 -24.57
CA SER A 6 -35.49 -35.44 -23.49
C SER A 6 -34.08 -35.96 -23.17
N SER A 7 -33.24 -35.11 -22.58
CA SER A 7 -32.51 -35.44 -21.34
C SER A 7 -31.80 -34.22 -20.72
N VAL A 8 -31.96 -34.09 -19.41
CA VAL A 8 -31.31 -33.13 -18.51
C VAL A 8 -29.95 -33.67 -18.04
N ARG A 9 -29.03 -32.75 -17.65
CA ARG A 9 -27.81 -32.86 -16.80
C ARG A 9 -26.46 -33.11 -17.53
N PRO A 10 -25.29 -32.77 -16.93
CA PRO A 10 -25.02 -31.99 -15.71
C PRO A 10 -23.96 -30.88 -15.87
N TRP A 11 -23.94 -29.97 -14.90
CA TRP A 11 -22.83 -29.09 -14.53
C TRP A 11 -21.61 -29.94 -14.22
N HIS A 12 -20.43 -29.68 -14.80
CA HIS A 12 -19.09 -29.95 -14.24
C HIS A 12 -18.05 -29.15 -15.05
N GLN A 13 -17.20 -28.41 -14.34
CA GLN A 13 -15.89 -27.90 -14.74
C GLN A 13 -15.82 -26.81 -15.83
N VAL A 14 -15.72 -25.56 -15.37
CA VAL A 14 -14.90 -24.54 -16.03
C VAL A 14 -13.82 -24.15 -15.03
N ILE A 15 -12.70 -24.88 -15.07
CA ILE A 15 -11.43 -24.38 -14.54
C ILE A 15 -11.00 -23.28 -15.51
N GLY A 16 -11.33 -22.03 -15.17
CA GLY A 16 -10.83 -20.87 -15.87
C GLY A 16 -9.36 -20.68 -15.52
N PHE A 17 -8.47 -21.19 -16.36
CA PHE A 17 -7.09 -20.72 -16.42
C PHE A 17 -7.12 -19.22 -16.75
N VAL A 18 -6.95 -18.37 -15.74
CA VAL A 18 -6.61 -16.96 -15.94
C VAL A 18 -5.15 -16.97 -16.40
N LEU A 19 -4.96 -16.93 -17.72
CA LEU A 19 -3.74 -16.39 -18.31
C LEU A 19 -3.65 -14.94 -17.83
N ALA A 20 -2.79 -14.70 -16.85
CA ALA A 20 -2.30 -13.37 -16.55
C ALA A 20 -1.64 -12.84 -17.82
N VAL A 21 -2.41 -12.11 -18.62
CA VAL A 21 -1.86 -11.15 -19.55
C VAL A 21 -1.15 -10.16 -18.65
N ILE A 22 0.18 -10.28 -18.57
CA ILE A 22 1.03 -9.16 -18.17
C ILE A 22 0.72 -8.10 -19.23
N ALA A 23 -0.27 -7.27 -18.95
CA ALA A 23 -0.31 -5.94 -19.52
C ALA A 23 1.04 -5.35 -19.11
N LEU A 24 1.90 -5.13 -20.09
CA LEU A 24 2.92 -4.10 -19.95
C LEU A 24 2.13 -2.85 -19.58
N ALA A 25 2.06 -2.56 -18.28
CA ALA A 25 1.53 -1.32 -17.78
C ALA A 25 2.35 -0.26 -18.50
N ASN A 26 1.71 0.41 -19.46
CA ASN A 26 2.23 1.64 -19.99
C ASN A 26 2.40 2.55 -18.77
N PRO A 27 3.60 3.05 -18.43
CA PRO A 27 3.81 3.87 -17.25
C PRO A 27 3.09 5.23 -17.32
N ALA A 28 2.28 5.48 -18.36
CA ALA A 28 1.50 6.69 -18.54
C ALA A 28 0.18 6.74 -17.73
N ALA A 29 -0.22 5.67 -17.06
CA ALA A 29 -1.40 5.66 -16.18
C ALA A 29 -1.02 6.13 -14.77
N GLY A 30 -0.80 7.43 -14.61
CA GLY A 30 -0.48 8.06 -13.32
C GLY A 30 -0.16 9.56 -13.40
N GLN A 31 -0.26 10.18 -14.58
CA GLN A 31 0.08 11.59 -14.72
C GLN A 31 -1.09 12.46 -14.24
N THR A 32 -1.05 12.85 -12.97
CA THR A 32 -1.94 13.86 -12.40
C THR A 32 -1.61 15.21 -13.05
N ASN A 33 -2.62 15.99 -13.48
CA ASN A 33 -2.37 17.35 -13.98
C ASN A 33 -1.79 18.23 -12.85
N PRO A 34 -1.05 19.31 -13.17
CA PRO A 34 -0.64 20.26 -12.15
C PRO A 34 -1.87 20.86 -11.45
N VAL A 35 -1.69 21.42 -10.24
CA VAL A 35 -2.76 22.15 -9.55
C VAL A 35 -3.37 23.17 -10.50
N GLN A 36 -4.70 23.16 -10.65
CA GLN A 36 -5.41 23.98 -11.64
C GLN A 36 -5.97 25.29 -11.05
N THR A 37 -6.15 25.34 -9.73
CA THR A 37 -6.72 26.51 -9.05
C THR A 37 -5.76 27.70 -9.14
N ASP A 38 -6.25 28.82 -9.68
CA ASP A 38 -5.50 30.06 -9.90
C ASP A 38 -4.23 29.89 -10.77
N LEU A 39 -4.22 28.87 -11.63
CA LEU A 39 -3.19 28.66 -12.65
C LEU A 39 -3.37 29.70 -13.76
N ALA A 40 -2.44 30.64 -13.85
CA ALA A 40 -2.46 31.76 -14.78
C ALA A 40 -1.81 31.43 -16.13
N LEU A 41 -0.71 30.67 -16.14
CA LEU A 41 -0.04 30.22 -17.36
C LEU A 41 0.41 28.78 -17.21
N TRP A 42 0.22 27.98 -18.26
CA TRP A 42 0.77 26.64 -18.36
C TRP A 42 1.31 26.39 -19.76
N LEU A 43 2.65 26.44 -19.89
CA LEU A 43 3.35 26.08 -21.12
C LEU A 43 4.06 24.75 -20.91
N ASP A 44 3.67 23.75 -21.68
CA ASP A 44 4.17 22.38 -21.60
C ASP A 44 4.72 21.97 -22.96
N ALA A 45 5.99 21.58 -23.05
CA ALA A 45 6.60 21.30 -24.34
C ALA A 45 6.08 20.00 -24.99
N THR A 46 5.36 19.16 -24.25
CA THR A 46 4.74 17.93 -24.76
C THR A 46 3.37 18.16 -25.43
N VAL A 47 2.76 19.34 -25.26
CA VAL A 47 1.41 19.64 -25.78
C VAL A 47 1.29 21.12 -26.20
N GLY A 48 0.52 21.40 -27.25
CA GLY A 48 0.25 22.77 -27.68
C GLY A 48 1.41 23.48 -28.38
N VAL A 49 2.53 22.81 -28.64
CA VAL A 49 3.64 23.36 -29.45
C VAL A 49 3.38 23.09 -30.93
N THR A 50 3.33 24.14 -31.75
CA THR A 50 3.27 24.05 -33.21
C THR A 50 4.59 24.48 -33.81
N THR A 51 5.22 23.63 -34.63
CA THR A 51 6.48 23.92 -35.31
C THR A 51 6.31 24.07 -36.82
N ASN A 52 7.31 24.67 -37.47
CA ASN A 52 7.47 24.58 -38.91
C ASN A 52 8.29 23.34 -39.31
N VAL A 53 8.63 23.21 -40.60
CA VAL A 53 9.36 22.05 -41.15
C VAL A 53 10.81 21.90 -40.66
N SER A 54 11.36 22.92 -40.00
CA SER A 54 12.70 22.95 -39.41
C SER A 54 12.66 22.82 -37.89
N ASP A 55 11.52 22.40 -37.32
CA ASP A 55 11.26 22.30 -35.88
C ASP A 55 11.28 23.64 -35.11
N GLU A 56 11.34 24.77 -35.82
CA GLU A 56 11.20 26.09 -35.21
C GLU A 56 9.76 26.27 -34.72
N VAL A 57 9.61 26.61 -33.44
CA VAL A 57 8.33 26.89 -32.79
C VAL A 57 7.69 28.10 -33.47
N THR A 58 6.41 27.98 -33.80
CA THR A 58 5.58 29.06 -34.39
C THR A 58 4.45 29.50 -33.46
N LEU A 59 4.04 28.61 -32.55
CA LEU A 59 3.04 28.86 -31.50
C LEU A 59 3.29 27.89 -30.35
N TRP A 60 3.16 28.37 -29.12
CA TRP A 60 3.06 27.51 -27.92
C TRP A 60 1.78 27.88 -27.17
N GLU A 61 0.80 26.99 -27.23
CA GLU A 61 -0.51 27.20 -26.63
C GLU A 61 -0.45 27.05 -25.11
N ASP A 62 -0.84 28.10 -24.40
CA ASP A 62 -1.20 28.04 -22.98
C ASP A 62 -2.33 27.03 -22.68
N GLN A 63 -2.03 26.07 -21.81
CA GLN A 63 -2.92 24.99 -21.36
C GLN A 63 -3.74 25.34 -20.12
N SER A 64 -3.54 26.51 -19.50
CA SER A 64 -4.28 26.94 -18.29
C SER A 64 -5.75 27.28 -18.57
N GLY A 65 -6.10 27.49 -19.84
CA GLY A 65 -7.42 27.98 -20.27
C GLY A 65 -7.53 29.50 -20.37
N ASN A 66 -6.48 30.25 -20.03
CA ASN A 66 -6.48 31.72 -20.06
C ASN A 66 -6.06 32.31 -21.43
N ASN A 67 -5.60 31.47 -22.37
CA ASN A 67 -5.18 31.84 -23.72
C ASN A 67 -3.98 32.79 -23.77
N HIS A 68 -3.07 32.68 -22.80
CA HIS A 68 -1.79 33.41 -22.79
C HIS A 68 -0.75 32.74 -23.70
N HIS A 69 -1.14 32.39 -24.93
CA HIS A 69 -0.27 31.67 -25.86
C HIS A 69 1.02 32.46 -26.16
N ALA A 70 2.12 31.74 -26.32
CA ALA A 70 3.42 32.31 -26.67
C ALA A 70 3.64 32.27 -28.19
N THR A 71 4.16 33.37 -28.75
CA THR A 71 4.57 33.44 -30.16
C THR A 71 6.00 33.97 -30.29
N PRO A 72 6.83 33.44 -31.20
CA PRO A 72 8.22 33.91 -31.36
C PRO A 72 8.29 35.41 -31.71
N LEU A 73 9.32 36.10 -31.22
CA LEU A 73 9.58 37.46 -31.66
C LEU A 73 10.26 37.44 -33.05
N ALA A 74 10.11 38.51 -33.82
CA ALA A 74 10.74 38.63 -35.13
C ALA A 74 12.15 39.24 -35.04
N GLY A 75 13.08 38.76 -35.88
CA GLY A 75 14.40 39.38 -36.08
C GLY A 75 15.38 39.20 -34.92
N GLN A 76 15.30 38.06 -34.23
CA GLN A 76 16.10 37.75 -33.04
C GLN A 76 17.50 37.26 -33.42
N PRO A 77 18.53 37.45 -32.56
CA PRO A 77 19.89 36.96 -32.81
C PRO A 77 19.98 35.44 -33.00
N GLY A 78 19.23 34.68 -32.20
CA GLY A 78 19.14 33.21 -32.25
C GLY A 78 18.26 32.66 -33.38
N GLY A 79 17.49 33.51 -34.06
CA GLY A 79 16.48 33.09 -35.03
C GLY A 79 15.12 32.89 -34.36
N SER A 80 14.76 31.65 -34.05
CA SER A 80 13.50 31.29 -33.39
C SER A 80 13.70 30.06 -32.50
N PRO A 81 12.96 29.96 -31.37
CA PRO A 81 13.04 28.80 -30.49
C PRO A 81 12.74 27.52 -31.26
N VAL A 82 13.38 26.41 -30.90
CA VAL A 82 13.19 25.10 -31.55
C VAL A 82 12.65 24.07 -30.59
N LEU A 83 11.76 23.20 -31.05
CA LEU A 83 11.33 22.02 -30.29
C LEU A 83 12.33 20.90 -30.52
N PHE A 84 12.92 20.39 -29.45
CA PHE A 84 13.91 19.32 -29.51
C PHE A 84 13.50 18.16 -28.61
N GLN A 85 13.97 16.96 -28.93
CA GLN A 85 13.76 15.76 -28.13
C GLN A 85 15.05 14.94 -28.10
N ASP A 86 15.59 14.72 -26.90
CA ASP A 86 16.73 13.84 -26.68
C ASP A 86 16.24 12.57 -25.94
N PRO A 87 16.38 11.36 -26.53
CA PRO A 87 15.99 10.08 -25.91
C PRO A 87 16.80 9.65 -24.68
N SER A 88 17.52 10.57 -24.06
CA SER A 88 18.28 10.34 -22.83
C SER A 88 18.08 11.42 -21.78
N LEU A 89 17.32 12.47 -22.12
CA LEU A 89 16.99 13.57 -21.24
C LEU A 89 15.50 13.60 -20.99
N LEU A 90 15.12 14.21 -19.87
CA LEU A 90 13.75 14.61 -19.60
C LEU A 90 12.72 13.46 -19.73
N ASN A 91 13.10 12.22 -19.40
CA ASN A 91 12.25 11.04 -19.53
C ASN A 91 11.70 10.85 -20.96
N ASP A 92 12.58 11.04 -21.95
CA ASP A 92 12.30 10.97 -23.39
C ASP A 92 11.24 11.97 -23.87
N GLN A 93 10.96 13.04 -23.11
CA GLN A 93 9.99 14.06 -23.48
C GLN A 93 10.65 15.24 -24.24
N PRO A 94 9.93 15.87 -25.18
CA PRO A 94 10.42 17.05 -25.88
C PRO A 94 10.51 18.29 -24.97
N HIS A 95 11.39 19.22 -25.32
CA HIS A 95 11.58 20.51 -24.66
C HIS A 95 11.84 21.61 -25.71
N VAL A 96 11.57 22.87 -25.34
CA VAL A 96 11.85 24.01 -26.21
C VAL A 96 13.22 24.58 -25.88
N GLN A 97 14.10 24.64 -26.87
CA GLN A 97 15.43 25.24 -26.73
C GLN A 97 15.35 26.73 -27.03
N LEU A 98 15.85 27.54 -26.10
CA LEU A 98 15.91 29.00 -26.20
C LEU A 98 17.38 29.44 -26.21
N HIS A 99 17.86 29.95 -27.35
CA HIS A 99 19.27 30.27 -27.57
C HIS A 99 19.44 31.64 -28.20
N ASP A 100 19.49 32.69 -27.38
CA ASP A 100 19.50 34.08 -27.86
C ASP A 100 18.25 34.46 -28.69
N ASP A 101 17.13 33.79 -28.40
CA ASP A 101 15.79 33.98 -28.95
C ASP A 101 14.74 33.92 -27.82
N GLY A 102 13.45 34.03 -28.16
CA GLY A 102 12.41 34.24 -27.17
C GLY A 102 11.04 34.52 -27.78
N MET A 103 10.03 34.61 -26.92
CA MET A 103 8.63 34.67 -27.30
C MET A 103 7.90 35.79 -26.55
N ILE A 104 6.81 36.27 -27.14
CA ILE A 104 5.85 37.18 -26.51
C ILE A 104 4.62 36.40 -26.05
N LEU A 105 4.15 36.65 -24.83
CA LEU A 105 2.94 36.06 -24.27
C LEU A 105 1.75 36.99 -24.52
N ALA A 106 0.63 36.42 -24.95
CA ALA A 106 -0.59 37.18 -25.18
C ALA A 106 -1.19 37.69 -23.86
N GLY A 107 -1.63 38.96 -23.83
CA GLY A 107 -2.33 39.54 -22.68
C GLY A 107 -1.45 39.79 -21.44
N THR A 108 -2.11 39.94 -20.29
CA THR A 108 -1.47 40.11 -18.98
C THR A 108 -1.54 38.78 -18.24
N VAL A 109 -0.39 38.15 -18.04
CA VAL A 109 -0.30 36.80 -17.45
C VAL A 109 -0.58 36.81 -15.95
N GLN A 110 0.10 37.67 -15.20
CA GLN A 110 -0.05 37.74 -13.75
C GLN A 110 -0.94 38.92 -13.37
N THR A 111 -1.83 38.72 -12.39
CA THR A 111 -2.73 39.76 -11.90
C THR A 111 -2.70 39.90 -10.37
N SER A 112 -2.16 38.91 -9.67
CA SER A 112 -2.10 38.89 -8.21
C SER A 112 -0.76 39.43 -7.68
N GLN A 113 -0.81 40.11 -6.53
CA GLN A 113 0.40 40.49 -5.81
C GLN A 113 1.02 39.31 -5.06
N ASP A 114 0.32 38.19 -4.92
CA ASP A 114 0.83 36.92 -4.40
C ASP A 114 0.90 35.92 -5.54
N PHE A 115 2.07 35.35 -5.81
CA PHE A 115 2.24 34.48 -6.98
C PHE A 115 3.39 33.48 -6.83
N THR A 116 3.31 32.40 -7.61
CA THR A 116 4.30 31.33 -7.67
C THR A 116 4.62 30.98 -9.11
N LEU A 117 5.90 30.92 -9.47
CA LEU A 117 6.39 30.45 -10.77
C LEU A 117 7.16 29.16 -10.54
N ILE A 118 6.91 28.14 -11.36
CA ILE A 118 7.63 26.87 -11.34
C ILE A 118 8.01 26.51 -12.76
N GLY A 119 9.30 26.26 -13.00
CA GLY A 119 9.81 25.86 -14.31
C GLY A 119 10.66 24.60 -14.24
N VAL A 120 10.63 23.82 -15.31
CA VAL A 120 11.59 22.73 -15.56
C VAL A 120 12.53 23.19 -16.68
N TYR A 121 13.74 23.57 -16.30
CA TYR A 121 14.70 24.16 -17.23
C TYR A 121 16.14 23.84 -16.83
N ASP A 122 17.05 24.01 -17.78
CA ASP A 122 18.48 24.15 -17.52
C ASP A 122 18.94 25.55 -17.96
N THR A 123 20.19 25.89 -17.66
CA THR A 123 20.81 27.12 -18.12
C THR A 123 22.29 26.90 -18.42
N ASN A 124 22.72 27.35 -19.61
CA ASN A 124 24.10 27.25 -20.05
C ASN A 124 24.76 28.63 -20.01
N ASP A 125 25.45 28.93 -18.92
CA ASP A 125 26.22 30.16 -18.79
C ASP A 125 27.72 29.94 -19.07
N GLN A 126 28.23 30.68 -20.05
CA GLN A 126 29.67 30.88 -20.22
C GLN A 126 30.08 32.34 -20.04
N ASN A 127 29.12 33.25 -19.81
CA ASN A 127 29.32 34.69 -19.84
C ASN A 127 28.78 35.35 -18.58
N ASN A 128 29.45 36.42 -18.14
CA ASN A 128 29.15 37.24 -16.96
C ASN A 128 27.86 38.08 -17.03
N SER A 129 26.88 37.68 -17.83
CA SER A 129 25.68 38.46 -18.12
C SER A 129 24.43 37.75 -17.60
N PRO A 130 23.44 38.50 -17.10
CA PRO A 130 22.16 37.90 -16.75
C PRO A 130 21.50 37.23 -17.95
N ARG A 131 20.77 36.15 -17.66
CA ARG A 131 19.98 35.36 -18.61
C ARG A 131 18.58 35.29 -18.08
N ILE A 132 17.59 35.73 -18.86
CA ILE A 132 16.22 35.88 -18.36
C ILE A 132 15.29 34.92 -19.10
N LEU A 133 14.66 34.03 -18.34
CA LEU A 133 13.72 33.03 -18.83
C LEU A 133 12.32 33.61 -18.97
N TYR A 134 11.84 34.34 -17.97
CA TYR A 134 10.52 34.98 -17.98
C TYR A 134 10.66 36.42 -17.52
N SER A 135 9.92 37.34 -18.15
CA SER A 135 9.98 38.75 -17.78
C SER A 135 8.80 39.57 -18.28
N ASN A 136 8.38 40.56 -17.50
CA ASN A 136 7.58 41.67 -18.00
C ASN A 136 8.33 43.02 -17.96
N PHE A 137 9.67 42.97 -17.88
CA PHE A 137 10.48 44.15 -17.61
C PHE A 137 10.40 45.21 -18.71
N THR A 138 10.32 46.47 -18.26
CA THR A 138 10.59 47.64 -19.09
C THR A 138 11.43 48.64 -18.28
N PRO A 139 12.25 49.48 -18.95
CA PRO A 139 13.00 50.52 -18.24
C PRO A 139 12.11 51.49 -17.44
N ALA A 140 10.85 51.65 -17.83
CA ALA A 140 9.89 52.55 -17.15
C ALA A 140 9.31 51.94 -15.85
N THR A 141 9.20 50.61 -15.80
CA THR A 141 8.55 49.86 -14.70
C THR A 141 9.53 48.95 -13.95
N ALA A 142 10.84 49.17 -14.12
CA ALA A 142 11.92 48.30 -13.64
C ALA A 142 11.73 47.83 -12.19
N ALA A 143 11.42 48.75 -11.26
CA ALA A 143 11.28 48.44 -9.84
C ALA A 143 10.10 47.50 -9.52
N GLY A 144 9.02 47.58 -10.30
CA GLY A 144 7.81 46.75 -10.13
C GLY A 144 7.79 45.51 -11.04
N SER A 145 8.76 45.37 -11.95
CA SER A 145 8.77 44.27 -12.91
C SER A 145 9.00 42.92 -12.21
N VAL A 146 8.45 41.87 -12.79
CA VAL A 146 8.70 40.47 -12.45
C VAL A 146 9.58 39.88 -13.54
N TYR A 147 10.66 39.22 -13.13
CA TYR A 147 11.48 38.43 -14.03
C TYR A 147 12.14 37.30 -13.28
N LEU A 148 12.28 36.17 -13.95
CA LEU A 148 12.96 34.97 -13.49
C LEU A 148 14.10 34.67 -14.46
N GLY A 149 15.28 34.40 -13.93
CA GLY A 149 16.44 34.06 -14.71
C GLY A 149 17.59 33.54 -13.87
N ALA A 150 18.76 33.49 -14.49
CA ALA A 150 20.01 33.08 -13.88
C ALA A 150 21.08 34.17 -14.09
N MET A 151 22.02 34.25 -13.16
CA MET A 151 23.16 35.14 -13.25
C MET A 151 24.45 34.41 -12.87
N HIS A 152 25.47 34.59 -13.70
CA HIS A 152 26.84 34.12 -13.47
C HIS A 152 27.57 35.06 -12.49
N ASP A 153 28.20 34.51 -11.45
CA ASP A 153 28.87 35.28 -10.38
C ASP A 153 30.19 35.94 -10.78
N GLY A 154 30.76 35.53 -11.91
CA GLY A 154 32.06 35.98 -12.41
C GLY A 154 33.27 35.26 -11.86
N SER A 155 33.06 34.21 -11.08
CA SER A 155 34.12 33.27 -10.71
C SER A 155 34.59 32.48 -11.93
N GLN A 156 35.87 32.14 -11.92
CA GLN A 156 36.43 31.14 -12.83
C GLN A 156 36.41 29.81 -12.07
N ALA A 157 35.69 28.82 -12.61
CA ALA A 157 35.63 27.39 -12.24
C ALA A 157 35.95 26.97 -10.77
N PRO A 158 35.00 26.31 -10.05
CA PRO A 158 33.65 25.98 -10.49
C PRO A 158 32.80 27.25 -10.56
N VAL A 159 32.19 27.46 -11.73
CA VAL A 159 31.26 28.56 -11.99
C VAL A 159 30.04 28.39 -11.08
N GLN A 160 29.62 29.47 -10.42
CA GLN A 160 28.37 29.48 -9.68
C GLN A 160 27.34 30.34 -10.42
N SER A 161 26.23 29.72 -10.80
CA SER A 161 25.05 30.41 -11.29
C SER A 161 24.07 30.59 -10.13
N TYR A 162 23.40 31.74 -10.06
CA TYR A 162 22.37 32.01 -9.05
C TYR A 162 21.03 32.28 -9.72
N VAL A 163 19.94 31.91 -9.04
CA VAL A 163 18.61 32.37 -9.43
C VAL A 163 18.53 33.88 -9.24
N ARG A 164 18.13 34.58 -10.31
CA ARG A 164 17.76 35.98 -10.29
C ARG A 164 16.25 36.07 -10.42
N PHE A 165 15.60 36.61 -9.41
CA PHE A 165 14.15 36.75 -9.40
C PHE A 165 13.76 38.13 -8.88
N THR A 166 13.28 38.97 -9.80
CA THR A 166 13.16 40.42 -9.59
C THR A 166 14.50 41.04 -9.14
N ASP A 167 14.56 42.34 -8.85
CA ASP A 167 15.77 42.93 -8.24
C ASP A 167 15.91 42.57 -6.74
N HIS A 168 14.97 41.79 -6.19
CA HIS A 168 14.97 41.39 -4.78
C HIS A 168 15.78 40.13 -4.50
N LEU A 169 15.75 39.12 -5.37
CA LEU A 169 16.74 38.04 -5.35
C LEU A 169 17.89 38.43 -6.27
N ASN A 170 18.73 39.35 -5.79
CA ASN A 170 19.93 39.84 -6.45
C ASN A 170 21.19 39.30 -5.74
N PRO A 171 22.16 38.69 -6.44
CA PRO A 171 23.35 38.10 -5.82
C PRO A 171 24.29 39.15 -5.22
N THR A 172 24.16 39.36 -3.91
CA THR A 172 25.24 39.90 -3.08
C THR A 172 25.29 39.16 -1.73
N PRO A 173 26.43 38.58 -1.29
CA PRO A 173 27.22 37.43 -1.76
C PRO A 173 26.80 36.07 -1.10
N PRO A 174 27.19 34.89 -1.64
CA PRO A 174 26.19 33.90 -2.05
C PRO A 174 26.36 32.49 -1.43
N SER A 175 25.25 31.97 -0.89
CA SER A 175 25.05 30.52 -0.71
C SER A 175 23.56 30.17 -0.80
N ALA A 176 22.69 31.11 -0.44
CA ALA A 176 21.25 30.88 -0.33
C ALA A 176 20.48 30.83 -1.66
N THR A 177 21.08 31.20 -2.80
CA THR A 177 20.40 31.23 -4.12
C THR A 177 21.20 30.54 -5.25
N SER A 178 22.24 29.76 -4.91
CA SER A 178 23.06 29.02 -5.89
C SER A 178 22.28 27.89 -6.53
N LEU A 179 22.25 27.89 -7.86
CA LEU A 179 21.77 26.75 -8.62
C LEU A 179 22.79 25.62 -8.51
N GLU A 180 22.31 24.46 -8.09
CA GLU A 180 23.06 23.22 -8.17
C GLU A 180 22.95 22.65 -9.58
N SER A 181 24.09 22.23 -10.14
CA SER A 181 24.19 21.71 -11.50
C SER A 181 23.35 22.49 -12.51
N PRO A 182 23.60 23.80 -12.73
CA PRO A 182 22.73 24.65 -13.55
C PRO A 182 22.58 24.18 -15.00
N ARG A 183 23.49 23.34 -15.48
CA ARG A 183 23.48 22.73 -16.83
C ARG A 183 22.71 21.40 -16.90
N ASP A 184 22.23 20.91 -15.77
CA ASP A 184 21.32 19.78 -15.72
C ASP A 184 19.90 20.34 -15.55
N HIS A 185 18.93 19.72 -16.22
CA HIS A 185 17.53 20.07 -16.06
C HIS A 185 17.10 19.91 -14.60
N SER A 186 16.43 20.92 -14.06
CA SER A 186 15.94 20.92 -12.68
C SER A 186 14.58 21.60 -12.58
N ILE A 187 13.83 21.26 -11.52
CA ILE A 187 12.61 22.00 -11.18
C ILE A 187 13.04 23.19 -10.33
N VAL A 188 12.73 24.39 -10.77
CA VAL A 188 12.99 25.63 -10.00
C VAL A 188 11.66 26.33 -9.74
N ARG A 189 11.37 26.54 -8.46
CA ARG A 189 10.23 27.32 -7.98
C ARG A 189 10.70 28.64 -7.41
N VAL A 190 10.01 29.72 -7.74
CA VAL A 190 10.12 31.00 -7.04
C VAL A 190 8.74 31.48 -6.63
N SER A 191 8.64 32.07 -5.44
CA SER A 191 7.37 32.61 -4.93
C SER A 191 7.56 34.03 -4.42
N TRP A 192 6.50 34.82 -4.55
CA TRP A 192 6.38 36.16 -4.00
C TRP A 192 5.15 36.22 -3.10
N ASP A 193 5.36 36.56 -1.83
CA ASP A 193 4.36 36.75 -0.78
C ASP A 193 4.30 38.25 -0.44
N HIS A 194 3.20 38.90 -0.78
CA HIS A 194 2.97 40.31 -0.56
C HIS A 194 2.35 40.56 0.82
N ASP A 195 3.12 41.16 1.72
CA ASP A 195 2.56 41.75 2.95
C ASP A 195 2.02 43.16 2.66
N PRO A 196 0.70 43.40 2.80
CA PRO A 196 0.10 44.72 2.63
C PRO A 196 0.62 45.78 3.63
N ASN A 197 1.32 45.36 4.69
CA ASN A 197 1.90 46.25 5.70
C ASN A 197 3.39 46.58 5.48
N GLY A 198 4.00 46.12 4.38
CA GLY A 198 5.22 46.73 3.83
C GLY A 198 6.47 45.85 3.70
N THR A 199 6.39 44.54 3.94
CA THR A 199 7.50 43.61 3.70
C THR A 199 7.05 42.41 2.87
N GLY A 200 7.15 42.53 1.54
CA GLY A 200 7.05 41.37 0.67
C GLY A 200 8.23 40.41 0.90
N SER A 201 7.99 39.11 0.74
CA SER A 201 9.02 38.07 0.83
C SER A 201 9.10 37.30 -0.47
N SER A 202 10.32 37.00 -0.91
CA SER A 202 10.57 36.13 -2.06
C SER A 202 11.29 34.87 -1.59
N SER A 203 10.97 33.74 -2.19
CA SER A 203 11.64 32.47 -1.90
C SER A 203 12.00 31.75 -3.19
N VAL A 204 13.01 30.88 -3.12
CA VAL A 204 13.42 30.02 -4.23
C VAL A 204 13.63 28.59 -3.72
N HIS A 205 13.32 27.61 -4.57
CA HIS A 205 13.48 26.20 -4.28
C HIS A 205 13.94 25.49 -5.55
N GLN A 206 14.87 24.54 -5.43
CA GLN A 206 15.35 23.74 -6.56
C GLN A 206 15.31 22.25 -6.24
N ILE A 207 14.85 21.46 -7.22
CA ILE A 207 14.96 20.00 -7.21
C ILE A 207 15.87 19.59 -8.38
N ALA A 208 17.07 19.13 -8.07
CA ALA A 208 18.10 18.76 -9.05
C ALA A 208 18.53 17.30 -8.84
N GLY A 209 18.40 16.46 -9.86
CA GLY A 209 18.56 15.00 -9.71
C GLY A 209 17.67 14.46 -8.57
N ALA A 210 18.05 13.38 -7.89
CA ALA A 210 17.27 12.82 -6.77
C ALA A 210 17.25 13.68 -5.48
N THR A 211 17.89 14.86 -5.47
CA THR A 211 18.11 15.68 -4.27
C THR A 211 17.15 16.87 -4.22
N LEU A 212 16.54 17.10 -3.06
CA LEU A 212 15.74 18.29 -2.73
C LEU A 212 16.65 19.35 -2.08
N ASN A 213 16.86 20.49 -2.76
CA ASN A 213 17.72 21.57 -2.26
C ASN A 213 16.90 22.83 -1.97
N LYS A 214 16.90 23.26 -0.71
CA LYS A 214 16.15 24.44 -0.24
C LYS A 214 17.05 25.68 -0.27
N LEU A 215 16.73 26.61 -1.17
CA LEU A 215 17.42 27.89 -1.35
C LEU A 215 16.61 29.03 -0.69
N ASN A 216 16.67 29.15 0.64
CA ASN A 216 15.84 30.13 1.35
C ASN A 216 16.49 31.53 1.41
N HIS A 217 15.79 32.54 0.89
CA HIS A 217 16.09 33.96 1.11
C HIS A 217 14.89 34.67 1.74
N GLY A 218 15.11 35.73 2.54
CA GLY A 218 14.07 36.37 3.36
C GLY A 218 14.02 37.88 3.22
N SER A 219 12.79 38.39 3.16
CA SER A 219 12.26 39.76 3.31
C SER A 219 13.09 40.96 2.82
N ALA A 220 12.56 41.64 1.81
CA ALA A 220 12.98 42.99 1.44
C ALA A 220 11.73 43.89 1.27
N SER A 221 11.79 45.13 1.75
CA SER A 221 10.76 46.12 1.44
C SER A 221 10.77 46.38 -0.07
N ALA A 222 9.61 46.24 -0.69
CA ALA A 222 9.49 46.19 -2.13
C ALA A 222 8.27 46.99 -2.60
N PRO A 223 8.35 47.68 -3.76
CA PRO A 223 7.17 48.23 -4.38
C PRO A 223 6.22 47.10 -4.82
N LEU A 224 4.94 47.44 -4.99
CA LEU A 224 3.97 46.57 -5.65
C LEU A 224 4.50 46.15 -7.02
N ARG A 225 4.21 44.91 -7.42
CA ARG A 225 4.52 44.42 -8.76
C ARG A 225 3.62 45.09 -9.78
N ASP A 226 4.19 45.46 -10.91
CA ASP A 226 3.50 46.08 -12.04
C ASP A 226 3.32 45.04 -13.13
N PHE A 227 2.07 44.68 -13.42
CA PHE A 227 1.69 43.71 -14.44
C PHE A 227 1.10 44.36 -15.71
N SER A 228 1.14 45.69 -15.80
CA SER A 228 0.57 46.43 -16.94
C SER A 228 1.36 46.26 -18.24
N THR A 229 2.57 45.69 -18.13
CA THR A 229 3.50 45.48 -19.25
C THR A 229 3.39 44.07 -19.80
N THR A 230 3.71 43.94 -21.08
CA THR A 230 3.75 42.66 -21.80
C THR A 230 4.73 41.69 -21.16
N SER A 231 4.35 40.42 -21.08
CA SER A 231 5.22 39.33 -20.61
C SER A 231 5.92 38.64 -21.78
N TYR A 232 7.14 38.20 -21.53
CA TYR A 232 8.05 37.61 -22.50
C TYR A 232 8.69 36.36 -21.91
N LEU A 233 9.03 35.43 -22.80
CA LEU A 233 9.77 34.21 -22.52
C LEU A 233 11.12 34.28 -23.26
N GLY A 234 12.20 33.80 -22.64
CA GLY A 234 13.54 33.78 -23.22
C GLY A 234 14.26 35.13 -23.29
N VAL A 235 13.67 36.22 -22.78
CA VAL A 235 14.28 37.57 -22.82
C VAL A 235 13.78 38.46 -21.68
N GLN A 236 14.57 39.44 -21.26
CA GLN A 236 14.25 40.45 -20.22
C GLN A 236 13.14 41.44 -20.59
N GLY A 237 12.13 41.02 -21.34
CA GLY A 237 11.02 41.89 -21.68
C GLY A 237 11.31 42.81 -22.86
N SER A 238 10.88 44.07 -22.78
CA SER A 238 11.02 45.02 -23.90
C SER A 238 12.47 45.42 -24.17
N ASN A 239 13.40 45.03 -23.29
CA ASN A 239 14.83 45.26 -23.41
C ASN A 239 15.51 43.99 -23.96
N LEU A 240 15.69 43.91 -25.27
CA LEU A 240 16.15 42.72 -26.00
C LEU A 240 17.68 42.46 -25.90
N ASN A 241 18.23 42.50 -24.68
CA ASN A 241 19.68 42.44 -24.41
C ASN A 241 20.11 41.28 -23.50
N GLU A 242 19.20 40.73 -22.69
CA GLU A 242 19.47 39.64 -21.75
C GLU A 242 18.62 38.43 -22.15
N TRP A 243 19.15 37.65 -23.08
CA TRP A 243 18.48 36.48 -23.63
C TRP A 243 18.73 35.23 -22.78
N TRP A 244 17.80 34.29 -22.78
CA TRP A 244 18.03 32.97 -22.22
C TRP A 244 18.95 32.14 -23.11
N GLN A 245 19.66 31.20 -22.48
CA GLN A 245 20.48 30.19 -23.13
C GLN A 245 20.28 28.90 -22.37
N GLY A 246 19.42 28.03 -22.90
CA GLY A 246 19.08 26.75 -22.29
C GLY A 246 17.72 26.25 -22.76
N ASP A 247 17.35 25.11 -22.20
CA ASP A 247 16.17 24.35 -22.51
C ASP A 247 15.06 24.66 -21.49
N LEU A 248 13.82 24.69 -21.98
CA LEU A 248 12.61 24.84 -21.17
C LEU A 248 11.64 23.72 -21.52
N ALA A 249 11.37 22.86 -20.55
CA ALA A 249 10.45 21.73 -20.69
C ALA A 249 9.02 22.13 -20.29
N GLU A 250 8.86 22.84 -19.17
CA GLU A 250 7.54 23.27 -18.69
C GLU A 250 7.64 24.54 -17.84
N LEU A 251 6.65 25.43 -17.95
CA LEU A 251 6.51 26.63 -17.12
C LEU A 251 5.08 26.78 -16.63
N LEU A 252 4.92 26.86 -15.31
CA LEU A 252 3.67 27.08 -14.60
C LEU A 252 3.74 28.40 -13.85
N ILE A 253 2.72 29.24 -13.98
CA ILE A 253 2.59 30.49 -13.22
C ILE A 253 1.23 30.51 -12.53
N TYR A 254 1.23 30.74 -11.22
CA TYR A 254 0.05 30.83 -10.38
C TYR A 254 -0.15 32.24 -9.88
N ASP A 255 -1.40 32.74 -9.94
CA ASP A 255 -1.82 34.02 -9.34
C ASP A 255 -2.12 33.88 -7.83
N LYS A 256 -1.36 33.01 -7.16
CA LYS A 256 -1.37 32.86 -5.71
C LYS A 256 -0.05 32.36 -5.17
N LEU A 257 0.13 32.53 -3.86
CA LEU A 257 1.10 31.76 -3.11
C LEU A 257 0.57 30.33 -2.95
N LEU A 258 1.25 29.36 -3.56
CA LEU A 258 0.88 27.95 -3.39
C LEU A 258 1.07 27.54 -1.94
N THR A 259 0.12 26.77 -1.42
CA THR A 259 0.30 26.10 -0.11
C THR A 259 1.40 25.05 -0.19
N THR A 260 1.85 24.57 0.96
CA THR A 260 2.86 23.49 1.03
C THR A 260 2.36 22.22 0.33
N THR A 261 1.08 21.87 0.47
CA THR A 261 0.45 20.73 -0.21
C THR A 261 0.36 20.94 -1.72
N GLU A 262 -0.06 22.12 -2.18
CA GLU A 262 -0.19 22.38 -3.63
C GLU A 262 1.18 22.43 -4.31
N THR A 263 2.14 23.06 -3.66
CA THR A 263 3.52 23.10 -4.13
C THR A 263 4.08 21.69 -4.29
N ALA A 264 3.85 20.83 -3.30
CA ALA A 264 4.25 19.43 -3.34
C ALA A 264 3.61 18.68 -4.51
N ALA A 265 2.30 18.88 -4.74
CA ALA A 265 1.58 18.26 -5.84
C ALA A 265 2.16 18.67 -7.21
N VAL A 266 2.49 19.96 -7.40
CA VAL A 266 3.06 20.45 -8.66
C VAL A 266 4.48 19.94 -8.88
N GLU A 267 5.34 20.04 -7.86
CA GLU A 267 6.73 19.55 -7.95
C GLU A 267 6.79 18.04 -8.19
N ASN A 268 5.84 17.30 -7.63
CA ASN A 268 5.67 15.87 -7.86
C ASN A 268 5.26 15.58 -9.31
N TYR A 269 4.21 16.24 -9.81
CA TYR A 269 3.79 16.14 -11.20
C TYR A 269 4.97 16.34 -12.18
N LEU A 270 5.76 17.39 -11.97
CA LEU A 270 6.94 17.68 -12.80
C LEU A 270 8.04 16.63 -12.63
N SER A 271 8.25 16.13 -11.41
CA SER A 271 9.26 15.11 -11.10
C SER A 271 9.00 13.79 -11.82
N VAL A 272 7.75 13.33 -11.81
CA VAL A 272 7.37 12.09 -12.50
C VAL A 272 7.47 12.28 -14.00
N LYS A 273 6.84 13.33 -14.51
CA LYS A 273 6.73 13.56 -15.95
C LYS A 273 8.09 13.69 -16.61
N TRP A 274 8.93 14.57 -16.07
CA TRP A 274 10.18 14.98 -16.72
C TRP A 274 11.39 14.19 -16.24
N PHE A 275 11.32 13.50 -15.11
CA PHE A 275 12.50 12.79 -14.59
C PHE A 275 12.24 11.31 -14.35
N GLY A 276 11.08 10.79 -14.75
CA GLY A 276 10.73 9.37 -14.64
C GLY A 276 10.80 8.86 -13.20
N ARG A 277 10.65 9.74 -12.20
CA ARG A 277 10.82 9.37 -10.80
C ARG A 277 9.62 8.56 -10.34
N GLU A 278 9.88 7.47 -9.63
CA GLU A 278 8.83 6.75 -8.93
C GLU A 278 8.29 7.61 -7.78
N GLU A 279 6.98 7.82 -7.68
CA GLU A 279 6.43 8.55 -6.52
C GLU A 279 6.48 7.72 -5.24
N GLY A 280 6.51 8.44 -4.11
CA GLY A 280 6.27 7.91 -2.77
C GLY A 280 7.37 7.02 -2.21
N VAL A 281 8.62 7.22 -2.62
CA VAL A 281 9.77 6.42 -2.18
C VAL A 281 10.39 7.01 -0.92
N TRP A 282 10.58 6.18 0.10
CA TRP A 282 11.37 6.52 1.28
C TRP A 282 12.87 6.58 0.93
N LEU A 283 13.54 7.67 1.29
CA LEU A 283 14.91 7.99 0.88
C LEU A 283 15.95 7.89 2.00
N ALA A 284 15.53 7.78 3.26
CA ALA A 284 16.44 7.89 4.40
C ALA A 284 16.80 6.54 5.02
N ASP A 285 18.09 6.27 5.24
CA ASP A 285 18.54 5.18 6.13
C ASP A 285 18.41 5.56 7.61
N ASP A 286 17.19 5.90 8.03
CA ASP A 286 16.91 6.37 9.38
C ASP A 286 15.42 6.25 9.71
N SER A 287 15.09 6.14 11.00
CA SER A 287 13.70 6.20 11.47
C SER A 287 13.20 7.64 11.42
N GLY A 288 11.92 7.89 11.15
CA GLY A 288 11.42 9.27 11.08
C GLY A 288 9.91 9.37 10.95
N ASN A 289 9.40 10.59 11.04
CA ASN A 289 7.98 10.86 10.84
C ASN A 289 7.63 10.80 9.35
N TRP A 290 6.42 10.38 9.02
CA TRP A 290 5.87 10.35 7.67
C TRP A 290 5.91 11.74 7.02
N ASP A 291 5.65 12.81 7.78
CA ASP A 291 5.67 14.18 7.23
C ASP A 291 7.08 14.77 7.09
N ASP A 292 8.13 14.07 7.53
CA ASP A 292 9.51 14.54 7.40
C ASP A 292 9.94 14.58 5.92
N ASN A 293 11.00 15.34 5.60
CA ASN A 293 11.62 15.34 4.27
C ASN A 293 12.46 14.05 4.03
N LYS A 294 11.84 12.89 4.26
CA LYS A 294 12.44 11.55 4.07
C LYS A 294 11.80 10.79 2.92
N TRP A 295 10.78 11.36 2.28
CA TRP A 295 10.18 10.86 1.05
C TRP A 295 10.66 11.69 -0.14
N ASN A 296 10.60 11.10 -1.33
CA ASN A 296 10.80 11.85 -2.58
C ASN A 296 9.55 12.63 -3.04
N VAL A 297 8.51 12.68 -2.20
CA VAL A 297 7.33 13.55 -2.30
C VAL A 297 7.18 14.33 -0.99
N PRO A 298 6.90 15.64 -1.00
CA PRO A 298 6.81 16.39 0.25
C PRO A 298 5.65 15.93 1.13
N HIS A 299 5.88 15.86 2.45
CA HIS A 299 4.96 15.33 3.48
C HIS A 299 4.61 13.83 3.32
N GLY A 300 5.28 13.13 2.43
CA GLY A 300 5.03 11.72 2.16
C GLY A 300 3.74 11.43 1.38
N PRO A 301 3.55 10.18 0.95
CA PRO A 301 2.33 9.73 0.26
C PRO A 301 1.09 9.90 1.14
N ASP A 302 0.05 10.57 0.63
CA ASP A 302 -1.21 10.77 1.37
C ASP A 302 -2.38 11.13 0.43
N SER A 303 -2.71 10.22 -0.49
CA SER A 303 -3.88 10.34 -1.35
C SER A 303 -4.37 8.96 -1.81
N ALA A 304 -5.61 8.91 -2.33
CA ALA A 304 -6.16 7.71 -2.96
C ALA A 304 -5.38 7.26 -4.21
N GLU A 305 -4.46 8.08 -4.76
CA GLU A 305 -3.60 7.73 -5.89
C GLU A 305 -2.22 7.22 -5.43
N SER A 306 -1.81 7.58 -4.22
CA SER A 306 -0.41 7.48 -3.81
C SER A 306 -0.07 6.10 -3.26
N VAL A 307 1.12 5.60 -3.64
CA VAL A 307 1.68 4.35 -3.11
C VAL A 307 2.92 4.67 -2.27
N ALA A 308 2.96 4.19 -1.03
CA ALA A 308 4.12 4.31 -0.17
C ALA A 308 5.12 3.19 -0.44
N LYS A 309 6.31 3.54 -0.94
CA LYS A 309 7.33 2.60 -1.41
C LYS A 309 8.54 2.62 -0.50
N PHE A 310 8.75 1.52 0.20
CA PHE A 310 9.86 1.25 1.09
C PHE A 310 10.92 0.40 0.37
N ARG A 311 11.74 1.08 -0.44
CA ARG A 311 12.81 0.49 -1.26
C ARG A 311 14.08 0.18 -0.43
N GLY A 312 15.21 0.03 -1.09
CA GLY A 312 16.52 -0.23 -0.51
C GLY A 312 17.15 0.91 0.31
N ALA A 313 16.37 1.86 0.84
CA ALA A 313 16.93 3.02 1.55
C ALA A 313 17.55 2.67 2.92
N ILE A 314 16.97 1.72 3.66
CA ILE A 314 17.47 1.37 5.00
C ILE A 314 18.46 0.21 4.98
N GLN A 315 19.45 0.24 5.87
CA GLN A 315 20.47 -0.80 6.03
C GLN A 315 20.36 -1.61 7.33
N ALA A 316 19.40 -1.26 8.19
CA ALA A 316 19.04 -1.94 9.42
C ALA A 316 17.54 -1.68 9.72
N PRO A 317 16.89 -2.41 10.64
CA PRO A 317 15.48 -2.17 10.98
C PRO A 317 15.19 -0.71 11.35
N ARG A 318 14.18 -0.10 10.71
CA ARG A 318 13.76 1.29 10.96
C ARG A 318 12.26 1.41 11.18
N THR A 319 11.87 2.49 11.86
CA THR A 319 10.47 2.82 12.11
C THR A 319 10.07 4.10 11.38
N VAL A 320 8.94 4.05 10.69
CA VAL A 320 8.30 5.20 10.06
C VAL A 320 7.03 5.53 10.83
N PHE A 321 6.98 6.72 11.41
CA PHE A 321 5.92 7.15 12.33
C PHE A 321 4.81 7.91 11.60
N THR A 322 3.56 7.47 11.71
CA THR A 322 2.37 8.19 11.29
C THR A 322 1.69 8.84 12.51
N GLU A 323 1.63 10.18 12.55
CA GLU A 323 0.96 10.91 13.62
C GLU A 323 -0.52 11.19 13.32
N GLN A 324 -0.91 11.09 12.06
CA GLN A 324 -2.26 11.23 11.55
C GLN A 324 -2.54 10.12 10.54
N ASP A 325 -3.82 9.82 10.34
CA ASP A 325 -4.25 8.81 9.37
C ASP A 325 -3.76 9.18 7.97
N ARG A 326 -3.20 8.21 7.25
CA ARG A 326 -2.76 8.36 5.85
C ARG A 326 -3.68 7.65 4.91
N THR A 327 -4.07 8.33 3.85
CA THR A 327 -4.85 7.74 2.76
C THR A 327 -3.89 7.28 1.68
N LEU A 328 -3.93 6.00 1.31
CA LEU A 328 -3.03 5.41 0.33
C LEU A 328 -3.79 4.51 -0.63
N HIS A 329 -3.32 4.47 -1.87
CA HIS A 329 -3.67 3.40 -2.80
C HIS A 329 -2.88 2.12 -2.48
N GLY A 330 -1.67 2.22 -1.95
CA GLY A 330 -0.92 1.03 -1.62
C GLY A 330 0.32 1.25 -0.79
N VAL A 331 0.89 0.14 -0.34
CA VAL A 331 2.16 0.09 0.39
C VAL A 331 3.01 -1.01 -0.21
N GLU A 332 4.25 -0.68 -0.58
CA GLU A 332 5.19 -1.63 -1.17
C GLU A 332 6.46 -1.70 -0.33
N PHE A 333 6.82 -2.91 0.10
CA PHE A 333 8.08 -3.20 0.78
C PHE A 333 9.00 -3.97 -0.14
N ASP A 334 10.21 -3.45 -0.32
CA ASP A 334 11.26 -4.04 -1.14
C ASP A 334 12.62 -3.80 -0.49
N ASN A 335 12.78 -4.34 0.71
CA ASN A 335 14.03 -4.28 1.47
C ASN A 335 14.16 -5.52 2.37
N ASN A 336 15.35 -6.11 2.45
CA ASN A 336 15.60 -7.22 3.38
C ASN A 336 15.58 -6.80 4.85
N ASN A 337 15.82 -5.51 5.14
CA ASN A 337 15.72 -4.95 6.48
C ASN A 337 14.28 -4.55 6.79
N GLU A 338 13.89 -4.74 8.05
CA GLU A 338 12.52 -4.49 8.49
C GLU A 338 12.16 -3.00 8.48
N TYR A 339 11.02 -2.71 7.86
CA TYR A 339 10.31 -1.46 8.06
C TYR A 339 9.16 -1.72 9.03
N VAL A 340 9.08 -0.89 10.06
CA VAL A 340 7.96 -0.85 10.99
C VAL A 340 7.19 0.44 10.75
N ILE A 341 5.93 0.34 10.32
CA ILE A 341 5.02 1.48 10.26
C ILE A 341 4.28 1.55 11.59
N ALA A 342 4.50 2.61 12.35
CA ALA A 342 3.97 2.76 13.69
C ALA A 342 3.46 4.19 13.92
N GLY A 343 2.94 4.48 15.11
CA GLY A 343 2.42 5.80 15.46
C GLY A 343 0.91 5.77 15.73
N ASN A 344 0.36 6.95 16.00
CA ASN A 344 -1.03 7.08 16.40
C ASN A 344 -2.01 7.18 15.23
N GLY A 345 -1.52 7.55 14.04
CA GLY A 345 -2.29 7.58 12.80
C GLY A 345 -2.33 6.24 12.10
N GLY A 346 -3.48 5.87 11.53
CA GLY A 346 -3.66 4.65 10.75
C GLY A 346 -3.27 4.75 9.28
N ILE A 347 -3.33 3.64 8.57
CA ILE A 347 -3.27 3.56 7.10
C ILE A 347 -4.67 3.24 6.57
N ASN A 348 -5.21 4.09 5.71
CA ASN A 348 -6.48 3.93 5.02
C ASN A 348 -6.21 3.52 3.57
N LEU A 349 -6.58 2.30 3.19
CA LEU A 349 -6.39 1.76 1.85
C LEU A 349 -7.64 2.01 1.01
N VAL A 350 -7.47 2.77 -0.08
CA VAL A 350 -8.57 3.30 -0.91
C VAL A 350 -8.36 2.96 -2.38
N GLN A 351 -9.43 2.55 -3.07
CA GLN A 351 -9.41 2.34 -4.52
C GLN A 351 -9.18 3.64 -5.29
N ASN A 352 -8.48 3.51 -6.41
CA ASN A 352 -8.24 4.59 -7.35
C ASN A 352 -8.91 4.29 -8.69
N GLY A 353 -10.22 4.49 -8.71
CA GLY A 353 -11.05 4.16 -9.87
C GLY A 353 -11.55 2.71 -9.85
N ILE A 354 -12.43 2.40 -10.80
CA ILE A 354 -13.17 1.14 -10.82
C ILE A 354 -12.25 -0.02 -11.19
N GLY A 355 -12.17 -1.03 -10.32
CA GLY A 355 -11.39 -2.25 -10.54
C GLY A 355 -9.89 -2.08 -10.36
N ASN A 356 -9.48 -0.99 -9.71
CA ASN A 356 -8.11 -0.75 -9.29
C ASN A 356 -8.08 -0.75 -7.76
N ASP A 357 -8.03 -1.95 -7.21
CA ASP A 357 -8.07 -2.18 -5.77
C ASP A 357 -6.72 -1.83 -5.13
N PRO A 358 -6.73 -1.22 -3.93
CA PRO A 358 -5.50 -0.96 -3.21
C PRO A 358 -4.72 -2.23 -2.90
N SER A 359 -3.40 -2.09 -2.76
CA SER A 359 -2.52 -3.25 -2.51
C SER A 359 -1.45 -3.03 -1.45
N ILE A 360 -1.15 -4.09 -0.70
CA ILE A 360 0.06 -4.23 0.11
C ILE A 360 0.95 -5.26 -0.58
N ILE A 361 2.13 -4.85 -1.03
CA ILE A 361 3.07 -5.70 -1.74
C ILE A 361 4.33 -5.88 -0.90
N VAL A 362 4.76 -7.12 -0.67
CA VAL A 362 5.96 -7.44 0.10
C VAL A 362 6.88 -8.30 -0.75
N LYS A 363 7.92 -7.67 -1.31
CA LYS A 363 8.83 -8.31 -2.28
C LYS A 363 9.93 -9.15 -1.64
N GLN A 364 10.36 -8.75 -0.45
CA GLN A 364 11.42 -9.38 0.32
C GLN A 364 11.36 -8.84 1.75
N GLY A 365 12.03 -9.51 2.69
CA GLY A 365 12.09 -9.08 4.08
C GLY A 365 10.83 -9.36 4.89
N SER A 366 10.91 -9.04 6.19
CA SER A 366 9.78 -9.11 7.11
C SER A 366 9.47 -7.70 7.61
N HIS A 367 8.24 -7.25 7.41
CA HIS A 367 7.80 -5.88 7.69
C HIS A 367 6.57 -5.89 8.59
N GLN A 368 6.29 -4.75 9.24
CA GLN A 368 5.21 -4.67 10.21
C GLN A 368 4.39 -3.40 10.08
N PHE A 369 3.07 -3.56 10.26
CA PHE A 369 2.16 -2.50 10.67
C PHE A 369 1.90 -2.64 12.17
N GLN A 370 2.33 -1.65 12.95
CA GLN A 370 1.99 -1.48 14.36
C GLN A 370 0.94 -0.37 14.57
N ASN A 371 0.54 0.31 13.50
CA ASN A 371 -0.62 1.19 13.48
C ASN A 371 -1.89 0.43 13.05
N LYS A 372 -3.03 1.12 13.13
CA LYS A 372 -4.31 0.62 12.61
C LYS A 372 -4.26 0.62 11.08
N VAL A 373 -4.71 -0.45 10.44
CA VAL A 373 -4.91 -0.54 8.99
C VAL A 373 -6.41 -0.64 8.71
N ASN A 374 -6.92 0.23 7.85
CA ASN A 374 -8.33 0.32 7.45
C ASN A 374 -8.46 -0.01 5.97
N LEU A 375 -9.33 -0.96 5.65
CA LEU A 375 -9.77 -1.18 4.29
C LEU A 375 -10.98 -0.27 4.03
N MET A 376 -10.80 0.72 3.17
CA MET A 376 -11.90 1.55 2.67
C MET A 376 -12.44 1.02 1.34
N SER A 377 -11.80 -0.01 0.77
CA SER A 377 -12.15 -0.73 -0.45
C SER A 377 -11.58 -2.14 -0.38
N ASP A 378 -12.01 -3.05 -1.27
CA ASP A 378 -11.40 -4.37 -1.43
C ASP A 378 -9.88 -4.21 -1.63
N THR A 379 -9.07 -5.09 -1.04
CA THR A 379 -7.62 -4.87 -0.95
C THR A 379 -6.85 -6.16 -1.17
N ASP A 380 -5.79 -6.07 -1.97
CA ASP A 380 -4.88 -7.16 -2.25
C ASP A 380 -3.65 -7.14 -1.32
N VAL A 381 -3.25 -8.30 -0.82
CA VAL A 381 -1.98 -8.50 -0.10
C VAL A 381 -1.16 -9.52 -0.88
N ILE A 382 -0.09 -9.07 -1.50
CA ILE A 382 0.76 -9.87 -2.38
C ILE A 382 2.11 -10.08 -1.69
N ILE A 383 2.45 -11.34 -1.44
CA ILE A 383 3.62 -11.69 -0.64
C ILE A 383 4.54 -12.62 -1.41
N SER A 384 5.78 -12.17 -1.61
CA SER A 384 6.84 -12.93 -2.27
C SER A 384 7.36 -14.09 -1.44
N GLN A 385 8.14 -14.95 -2.08
CA GLN A 385 8.80 -16.07 -1.41
C GLN A 385 9.63 -15.58 -0.21
N ASP A 386 9.37 -16.20 0.95
CA ASP A 386 10.07 -15.97 2.22
C ASP A 386 9.97 -14.52 2.78
N ALA A 387 9.06 -13.71 2.21
CA ALA A 387 8.72 -12.39 2.71
C ALA A 387 7.52 -12.46 3.68
N SER A 388 7.39 -11.48 4.59
CA SER A 388 6.22 -11.43 5.47
C SER A 388 5.80 -10.03 5.83
N VAL A 389 4.50 -9.86 6.07
CA VAL A 389 3.93 -8.63 6.65
C VAL A 389 3.11 -8.97 7.88
N TRP A 390 3.34 -8.25 8.97
CA TRP A 390 2.73 -8.49 10.26
C TRP A 390 1.78 -7.35 10.60
N PHE A 391 0.54 -7.68 10.95
CA PHE A 391 -0.44 -6.74 11.48
C PHE A 391 -0.47 -6.92 13.00
N ASN A 392 0.15 -5.98 13.71
CA ASN A 392 0.41 -6.07 15.15
C ASN A 392 -0.51 -5.18 16.00
N ASN A 393 -1.48 -4.47 15.40
CA ASN A 393 -2.36 -3.55 16.15
C ASN A 393 -3.85 -3.68 15.82
N LEU A 394 -4.35 -3.22 14.69
CA LEU A 394 -5.76 -3.44 14.33
C LEU A 394 -5.86 -3.51 12.81
N LEU A 395 -6.62 -4.48 12.32
CA LEU A 395 -7.00 -4.56 10.92
C LEU A 395 -8.53 -4.43 10.83
N ASP A 396 -9.00 -3.35 10.24
CA ASP A 396 -10.42 -3.04 10.09
C ASP A 396 -10.84 -3.25 8.64
N LEU A 397 -11.61 -4.30 8.36
CA LEU A 397 -12.03 -4.65 7.00
C LEU A 397 -13.09 -3.71 6.44
N GLY A 398 -13.84 -3.00 7.30
CA GLY A 398 -14.85 -2.03 6.88
C GLY A 398 -15.96 -2.60 5.97
N GLY A 399 -16.19 -3.91 5.98
CA GLY A 399 -17.14 -4.62 5.10
C GLY A 399 -16.53 -5.08 3.77
N ASN A 400 -15.24 -4.82 3.53
CA ASN A 400 -14.53 -5.13 2.29
C ASN A 400 -13.85 -6.51 2.35
N THR A 401 -13.33 -6.92 1.20
CA THR A 401 -12.57 -8.15 1.00
C THR A 401 -11.06 -7.88 1.13
N LEU A 402 -10.37 -8.74 1.87
CA LEU A 402 -8.91 -8.81 1.89
C LEU A 402 -8.46 -10.07 1.19
N ASP A 403 -7.93 -9.93 -0.02
CA ASP A 403 -7.42 -11.03 -0.81
C ASP A 403 -5.91 -11.19 -0.59
N ILE A 404 -5.48 -12.32 -0.04
CA ILE A 404 -4.08 -12.63 0.23
C ILE A 404 -3.60 -13.61 -0.83
N PHE A 405 -2.64 -13.20 -1.63
CA PHE A 405 -2.05 -13.96 -2.73
C PHE A 405 -0.60 -14.33 -2.45
N PRO A 406 -0.15 -15.54 -2.82
CA PRO A 406 1.27 -15.84 -2.93
C PRO A 406 1.79 -15.23 -4.24
N GLU A 407 2.97 -14.61 -4.23
CA GLU A 407 3.69 -14.41 -5.48
C GLU A 407 4.14 -15.78 -6.02
N ILE A 408 4.13 -15.94 -7.34
CA ILE A 408 4.40 -17.20 -8.05
C ILE A 408 5.73 -17.82 -7.56
N GLY A 409 5.70 -19.04 -6.98
CA GLY A 409 6.93 -19.75 -6.60
C GLY A 409 6.86 -20.72 -5.40
N GLY A 410 5.81 -20.67 -4.56
CA GLY A 410 5.55 -21.68 -3.52
C GLY A 410 6.47 -21.63 -2.27
N GLY A 411 6.93 -20.44 -1.88
CA GLY A 411 7.78 -20.21 -0.70
C GLY A 411 7.04 -20.13 0.65
N ASN A 412 7.76 -19.80 1.74
CA ASN A 412 7.20 -19.67 3.09
C ASN A 412 6.66 -18.27 3.42
N GLY A 413 6.47 -17.41 2.40
CA GLY A 413 5.99 -16.06 2.62
C GLY A 413 4.55 -16.04 3.13
N HIS A 414 4.24 -15.16 4.08
CA HIS A 414 2.94 -15.15 4.76
C HIS A 414 2.52 -13.76 5.27
N ALA A 415 1.22 -13.51 5.28
CA ALA A 415 0.63 -12.43 6.06
C ALA A 415 0.42 -12.95 7.49
N LEU A 416 0.81 -12.19 8.51
CA LEU A 416 0.61 -12.59 9.90
C LEU A 416 -0.36 -11.65 10.60
N PHE A 417 -1.46 -12.20 11.13
CA PHE A 417 -2.39 -11.48 11.98
C PHE A 417 -2.05 -11.75 13.44
N ASN A 418 -1.41 -10.77 14.08
CA ASN A 418 -1.08 -10.79 15.51
C ASN A 418 -2.02 -9.85 16.28
N THR A 419 -3.24 -9.70 15.79
CA THR A 419 -4.23 -8.80 16.36
C THR A 419 -5.66 -9.21 16.01
N ALA A 420 -6.64 -8.53 16.62
CA ALA A 420 -8.04 -8.59 16.26
C ALA A 420 -8.31 -7.98 14.88
N ILE A 421 -9.23 -8.60 14.14
CA ILE A 421 -9.79 -8.07 12.89
C ILE A 421 -11.23 -7.61 13.16
N THR A 422 -11.60 -6.44 12.65
CA THR A 422 -12.92 -5.83 12.84
C THR A 422 -13.57 -5.43 11.52
N GLY A 423 -14.80 -4.89 11.61
CA GLY A 423 -15.44 -4.16 10.52
C GLY A 423 -16.35 -5.00 9.63
N SER A 424 -16.55 -6.30 9.91
CA SER A 424 -17.17 -7.28 9.01
C SER A 424 -16.48 -7.34 7.64
N GLY A 425 -16.72 -8.38 6.84
CA GLY A 425 -16.07 -8.52 5.53
C GLY A 425 -15.63 -9.94 5.26
N THR A 426 -14.68 -10.10 4.34
CA THR A 426 -14.17 -11.43 3.94
C THR A 426 -12.65 -11.41 3.83
N ILE A 427 -11.99 -12.46 4.32
CA ILE A 427 -10.57 -12.71 4.14
C ILE A 427 -10.44 -13.92 3.21
N ASN A 428 -9.83 -13.73 2.05
CA ASN A 428 -9.56 -14.78 1.08
C ASN A 428 -8.06 -15.08 1.06
N ALA A 429 -7.65 -16.11 1.80
CA ALA A 429 -6.28 -16.58 1.83
C ALA A 429 -6.02 -17.66 0.77
N THR A 430 -5.67 -17.23 -0.44
CA THR A 430 -5.10 -18.11 -1.48
C THR A 430 -3.57 -18.23 -1.35
N GLY A 431 -2.95 -17.29 -0.65
CA GLY A 431 -1.58 -17.37 -0.13
C GLY A 431 -1.53 -18.00 1.26
N ALA A 432 -0.33 -18.05 1.85
CA ALA A 432 -0.20 -18.50 3.23
C ALA A 432 -0.63 -17.39 4.19
N LEU A 433 -1.54 -17.72 5.09
CA LEU A 433 -1.96 -16.86 6.20
C LEU A 433 -1.45 -17.45 7.51
N ALA A 434 -0.84 -16.62 8.35
CA ALA A 434 -0.40 -16.98 9.69
C ALA A 434 -1.21 -16.24 10.75
N VAL A 435 -1.50 -16.92 11.86
CA VAL A 435 -2.23 -16.35 12.99
C VAL A 435 -1.37 -16.43 14.24
N GLY A 436 -1.14 -15.29 14.88
CA GLY A 436 -0.43 -15.17 16.17
C GLY A 436 -1.41 -15.38 17.33
N VAL A 437 -1.23 -16.46 18.10
CA VAL A 437 -2.32 -17.02 18.91
C VAL A 437 -2.36 -16.61 20.39
N ALA A 438 -2.09 -15.34 20.71
CA ALA A 438 -2.39 -14.84 22.05
C ALA A 438 -3.90 -14.60 22.28
N SER A 439 -4.69 -14.45 21.20
CA SER A 439 -6.17 -14.57 21.04
C SER A 439 -6.56 -13.80 19.77
N ALA A 440 -6.17 -14.30 18.59
CA ALA A 440 -6.58 -13.65 17.35
C ALA A 440 -8.07 -13.94 17.12
N SER A 441 -8.88 -12.88 17.10
CA SER A 441 -10.28 -12.98 16.70
C SER A 441 -10.46 -12.24 15.38
N ILE A 442 -11.16 -12.86 14.44
CA ILE A 442 -11.56 -12.19 13.21
C ILE A 442 -12.99 -11.64 13.28
N GLY A 443 -13.58 -11.60 14.48
CA GLY A 443 -14.91 -11.06 14.71
C GLY A 443 -15.96 -11.77 13.86
N ASP A 444 -16.76 -10.99 13.15
CA ASP A 444 -17.81 -11.43 12.23
C ASP A 444 -17.33 -11.53 10.77
N ALA A 445 -16.03 -11.43 10.52
CA ALA A 445 -15.48 -11.61 9.18
C ALA A 445 -15.52 -13.09 8.74
N ASN A 446 -15.77 -13.29 7.45
CA ASN A 446 -15.66 -14.61 6.83
C ASN A 446 -14.19 -14.92 6.53
N LEU A 447 -13.78 -16.17 6.66
CA LEU A 447 -12.46 -16.66 6.28
C LEU A 447 -12.58 -17.76 5.23
N ASN A 448 -11.95 -17.55 4.08
CA ASN A 448 -11.77 -18.58 3.06
C ASN A 448 -10.26 -18.84 2.90
N SER A 449 -9.77 -20.00 3.33
CA SER A 449 -8.37 -20.39 3.13
C SER A 449 -8.31 -21.60 2.18
N THR A 450 -7.54 -21.48 1.09
CA THR A 450 -7.45 -22.52 0.04
C THR A 450 -6.04 -23.06 -0.19
N ASN A 451 -5.05 -22.51 0.51
CA ASN A 451 -3.65 -22.90 0.36
C ASN A 451 -3.07 -23.35 1.70
N LYS A 452 -2.66 -22.41 2.55
CA LYS A 452 -2.02 -22.72 3.83
C LYS A 452 -2.49 -21.77 4.92
N LEU A 453 -3.09 -22.31 5.97
CA LEU A 453 -3.41 -21.59 7.20
C LEU A 453 -2.47 -22.06 8.32
N ALA A 454 -1.60 -21.17 8.76
CA ALA A 454 -0.58 -21.41 9.76
C ALA A 454 -0.98 -20.87 11.13
N PHE A 455 -0.75 -21.65 12.17
CA PHE A 455 -0.92 -21.27 13.57
C PHE A 455 0.44 -21.24 14.25
N LEU A 456 0.85 -20.08 14.75
CA LEU A 456 2.07 -19.92 15.53
C LEU A 456 1.76 -20.12 17.01
N VAL A 457 2.21 -21.23 17.59
CA VAL A 457 1.89 -21.61 18.97
C VAL A 457 3.01 -21.16 19.91
N TYR A 458 2.68 -20.27 20.85
CA TYR A 458 3.59 -19.79 21.88
C TYR A 458 3.54 -20.67 23.15
N PRO A 459 4.62 -20.69 23.97
CA PRO A 459 4.60 -21.35 25.27
C PRO A 459 3.45 -20.85 26.14
N ALA A 460 2.71 -21.77 26.76
CA ALA A 460 1.55 -21.48 27.62
C ALA A 460 0.37 -20.74 26.95
N SER A 461 0.32 -20.68 25.61
CA SER A 461 -0.84 -20.19 24.86
C SER A 461 -1.67 -21.35 24.30
N SER A 462 -2.99 -21.16 24.22
CA SER A 462 -3.88 -22.02 23.45
C SER A 462 -4.09 -21.40 22.08
N ALA A 463 -3.77 -22.16 21.03
CA ALA A 463 -3.74 -21.65 19.67
C ALA A 463 -5.11 -21.59 19.02
N SER A 464 -5.95 -20.60 19.33
CA SER A 464 -7.31 -20.52 18.75
C SER A 464 -7.54 -19.24 17.94
N LEU A 465 -8.06 -19.41 16.72
CA LEU A 465 -8.69 -18.39 15.91
C LEU A 465 -10.19 -18.36 16.20
N VAL A 466 -10.69 -17.25 16.74
CA VAL A 466 -12.11 -17.10 17.13
C VAL A 466 -12.89 -16.31 16.09
N THR A 467 -14.03 -16.82 15.61
CA THR A 467 -14.88 -16.15 14.63
C THR A 467 -16.38 -16.44 14.79
N THR A 468 -17.22 -15.47 14.46
CA THR A 468 -18.66 -15.64 14.27
C THR A 468 -19.08 -15.65 12.81
N GLY A 469 -18.15 -15.36 11.89
CA GLY A 469 -18.35 -15.46 10.43
C GLY A 469 -18.21 -16.90 9.92
N THR A 470 -18.43 -17.08 8.61
CA THR A 470 -18.26 -18.39 7.98
C THR A 470 -16.79 -18.71 7.77
N VAL A 471 -16.40 -19.97 8.01
CA VAL A 471 -15.04 -20.46 7.74
C VAL A 471 -15.11 -21.53 6.64
N THR A 472 -14.35 -21.33 5.58
CA THR A 472 -14.16 -22.30 4.48
C THR A 472 -12.68 -22.68 4.40
N LEU A 473 -12.37 -23.97 4.51
CA LEU A 473 -10.99 -24.47 4.52
C LEU A 473 -10.73 -25.51 3.43
N GLU A 474 -9.66 -25.31 2.69
CA GLU A 474 -9.03 -26.25 1.76
C GLU A 474 -7.50 -26.10 1.84
N GLY A 475 -6.76 -27.14 1.48
CA GLY A 475 -5.30 -27.13 1.50
C GLY A 475 -4.70 -27.60 2.82
N ALA A 476 -3.73 -26.85 3.36
CA ALA A 476 -2.92 -27.26 4.49
C ALA A 476 -3.18 -26.43 5.75
N ILE A 477 -3.22 -27.10 6.90
CA ILE A 477 -3.10 -26.48 8.22
C ILE A 477 -1.67 -26.69 8.70
N GLN A 478 -0.93 -25.59 8.89
CA GLN A 478 0.42 -25.62 9.41
C GLN A 478 0.43 -25.25 10.89
N ILE A 479 1.08 -26.03 11.74
CA ILE A 479 1.31 -25.70 13.15
C ILE A 479 2.81 -25.48 13.36
N ASP A 480 3.19 -24.25 13.68
CA ASP A 480 4.55 -23.88 13.99
C ASP A 480 4.69 -23.69 15.51
N LEU A 481 5.37 -24.64 16.15
CA LEU A 481 5.66 -24.58 17.58
C LEU A 481 6.88 -23.68 17.82
N LEU A 482 6.69 -22.56 18.51
CA LEU A 482 7.82 -21.72 18.93
C LEU A 482 8.59 -22.40 20.08
N ASP A 483 9.82 -21.95 20.33
CA ASP A 483 10.71 -22.56 21.32
C ASP A 483 10.05 -22.63 22.72
N GLY A 484 10.00 -23.84 23.29
CA GLY A 484 9.33 -24.13 24.54
C GLY A 484 7.81 -24.36 24.46
N ALA A 485 7.18 -24.27 23.28
CA ALA A 485 5.79 -24.61 23.09
C ALA A 485 5.58 -26.14 23.06
N THR A 486 4.48 -26.59 23.65
CA THR A 486 4.06 -27.99 23.64
C THR A 486 2.61 -28.08 23.20
N VAL A 487 2.27 -29.10 22.41
CA VAL A 487 0.88 -29.42 22.08
C VAL A 487 0.27 -30.25 23.21
N SER A 488 -0.88 -29.83 23.72
CA SER A 488 -1.76 -30.64 24.57
C SER A 488 -3.01 -30.95 23.77
N ALA A 489 -3.26 -32.21 23.44
CA ALA A 489 -4.50 -32.62 22.77
C ALA A 489 -5.65 -32.83 23.78
N PRO A 490 -6.91 -32.57 23.38
CA PRO A 490 -7.29 -31.85 22.16
C PRO A 490 -6.91 -30.36 22.26
N MET A 491 -6.41 -29.80 21.15
CA MET A 491 -6.14 -28.36 21.02
C MET A 491 -7.11 -27.78 19.99
N THR A 492 -7.92 -26.80 20.39
CA THR A 492 -8.77 -26.05 19.47
C THR A 492 -7.93 -25.06 18.66
N LEU A 493 -7.95 -25.23 17.35
CA LEU A 493 -7.28 -24.36 16.36
C LEU A 493 -8.20 -23.24 15.88
N ILE A 494 -9.46 -23.57 15.63
CA ILE A 494 -10.50 -22.62 15.23
C ILE A 494 -11.71 -22.86 16.13
N ASP A 495 -12.23 -21.78 16.69
CA ASP A 495 -13.48 -21.72 17.44
C ASP A 495 -14.45 -20.84 16.64
N SER A 496 -15.42 -21.48 15.99
CA SER A 496 -16.45 -20.79 15.21
C SER A 496 -17.82 -20.88 15.88
N THR A 497 -18.74 -20.00 15.51
CA THR A 497 -20.16 -20.17 15.85
C THR A 497 -20.98 -20.86 14.75
N ILE A 498 -20.38 -21.06 13.56
CA ILE A 498 -21.01 -21.64 12.38
C ILE A 498 -20.19 -22.87 11.97
N PRO A 499 -20.82 -23.98 11.54
CA PRO A 499 -20.08 -25.15 11.07
C PRO A 499 -19.08 -24.80 9.96
N ILE A 500 -17.85 -25.28 10.11
CA ILE A 500 -16.76 -25.08 9.16
C ILE A 500 -17.10 -25.81 7.85
N VAL A 501 -16.90 -25.13 6.73
CA VAL A 501 -17.15 -25.65 5.39
C VAL A 501 -15.87 -26.22 4.81
N PHE A 502 -15.91 -27.49 4.41
CA PHE A 502 -14.82 -28.16 3.70
C PHE A 502 -15.26 -28.42 2.25
N PRO A 503 -14.78 -27.66 1.25
CA PRO A 503 -15.10 -27.90 -0.16
C PRO A 503 -14.77 -29.33 -0.62
N GLY A 504 -13.73 -29.93 -0.04
CA GLY A 504 -13.34 -31.32 -0.26
C GLY A 504 -14.23 -32.38 0.41
N GLY A 505 -15.27 -31.98 1.14
CA GLY A 505 -16.27 -32.83 1.77
C GLY A 505 -16.19 -32.83 3.30
N ASP A 506 -15.00 -33.09 3.86
CA ASP A 506 -14.76 -33.12 5.30
C ASP A 506 -13.30 -32.74 5.64
N VAL A 507 -12.94 -32.80 6.92
CA VAL A 507 -11.61 -32.46 7.44
C VAL A 507 -10.48 -33.32 6.87
N SER A 508 -10.77 -34.53 6.37
CA SER A 508 -9.75 -35.41 5.75
C SER A 508 -9.22 -34.87 4.42
N SER A 509 -9.90 -33.87 3.85
CA SER A 509 -9.41 -33.12 2.69
C SER A 509 -8.26 -32.15 3.02
N LEU A 510 -8.05 -31.84 4.31
CA LEU A 510 -6.96 -30.99 4.77
C LEU A 510 -5.68 -31.80 5.03
N THR A 511 -4.53 -31.19 4.78
CA THR A 511 -3.23 -31.76 5.18
C THR A 511 -2.68 -31.07 6.41
N LEU A 512 -2.30 -31.82 7.44
CA LEU A 512 -1.56 -31.28 8.59
C LEU A 512 -0.06 -31.18 8.27
N ALA A 513 0.51 -30.01 8.51
CA ALA A 513 1.94 -29.74 8.32
C ALA A 513 2.53 -29.09 9.60
N GLY A 514 3.83 -29.29 9.82
CA GLY A 514 4.56 -28.71 10.95
C GLY A 514 5.50 -29.70 11.63
N GLY A 515 6.52 -29.17 12.30
CA GLY A 515 7.50 -29.97 13.03
C GLY A 515 6.94 -30.47 14.37
N GLY A 516 7.25 -31.71 14.76
CA GLY A 516 6.87 -32.25 16.08
C GLY A 516 5.41 -32.70 16.21
N LEU A 517 4.68 -32.82 15.11
CA LEU A 517 3.27 -33.23 15.07
C LEU A 517 3.06 -34.73 14.81
N ALA A 518 4.11 -35.55 14.91
CA ALA A 518 3.98 -36.99 14.80
C ALA A 518 3.10 -37.50 15.94
N GLY A 519 2.04 -38.25 15.61
CA GLY A 519 1.07 -38.68 16.61
C GLY A 519 -0.14 -37.75 16.74
N PHE A 520 -0.32 -36.77 15.84
CA PHE A 520 -1.48 -35.88 15.84
C PHE A 520 -2.20 -35.86 14.48
N GLU A 521 -3.50 -35.57 14.51
CA GLU A 521 -4.38 -35.42 13.34
C GLU A 521 -5.35 -34.25 13.53
N LEU A 522 -5.96 -33.84 12.41
CA LEU A 522 -7.03 -32.85 12.41
C LEU A 522 -8.38 -33.55 12.58
N SER A 523 -9.22 -33.01 13.46
CA SER A 523 -10.61 -33.43 13.64
C SER A 523 -11.51 -32.21 13.78
N VAL A 524 -12.82 -32.44 13.78
CA VAL A 524 -13.84 -31.39 13.93
C VAL A 524 -14.79 -31.77 15.06
N SER A 525 -15.28 -30.78 15.82
CA SER A 525 -16.29 -31.00 16.85
C SER A 525 -17.58 -31.63 16.28
N GLY A 526 -18.38 -32.28 17.14
CA GLY A 526 -19.61 -32.97 16.71
C GLY A 526 -20.69 -32.07 16.10
N ASP A 527 -20.67 -30.77 16.43
CA ASP A 527 -21.51 -29.74 15.82
C ASP A 527 -20.87 -29.04 14.60
N GLY A 528 -19.62 -29.37 14.28
CA GLY A 528 -18.93 -28.89 13.10
C GLY A 528 -18.20 -27.56 13.27
N THR A 529 -18.26 -26.92 14.44
CA THR A 529 -17.83 -25.52 14.63
C THR A 529 -16.37 -25.36 14.96
N ASP A 530 -15.73 -26.39 15.53
CA ASP A 530 -14.35 -26.29 16.01
C ASP A 530 -13.44 -27.16 15.16
N LEU A 531 -12.33 -26.59 14.70
CA LEU A 531 -11.22 -27.37 14.15
C LEU A 531 -10.26 -27.72 15.29
N LEU A 532 -9.99 -29.01 15.46
CA LEU A 532 -9.21 -29.54 16.57
C LEU A 532 -7.95 -30.24 16.07
N LEU A 533 -6.88 -30.16 16.84
CA LEU A 533 -5.72 -31.03 16.76
C LEU A 533 -5.81 -32.09 17.85
N THR A 534 -5.95 -33.35 17.46
CA THR A 534 -6.13 -34.50 18.35
C THR A 534 -4.97 -35.48 18.24
N SER A 535 -4.78 -36.34 19.25
CA SER A 535 -3.76 -37.39 19.23
C SER A 535 -4.23 -38.57 18.37
N THR A 536 -3.39 -39.07 17.46
CA THR A 536 -3.62 -40.29 16.66
C THR A 536 -3.28 -41.56 17.42
N THR A 537 -2.47 -41.48 18.49
CA THR A 537 -2.38 -42.58 19.43
C THR A 537 -3.62 -42.48 20.29
N GLY A 538 -4.58 -43.37 20.07
CA GLY A 538 -5.75 -43.53 20.95
C GLY A 538 -5.30 -43.55 22.40
N THR A 539 -6.16 -43.08 23.31
CA THR A 539 -5.88 -43.05 24.74
C THR A 539 -5.30 -44.40 25.15
N PRO A 540 -4.11 -44.51 25.76
CA PRO A 540 -3.55 -45.81 26.09
C PRO A 540 -4.58 -46.61 26.91
N GLY A 541 -4.99 -47.79 26.43
CA GLY A 541 -6.10 -48.54 27.01
C GLY A 541 -7.42 -48.48 26.26
N ASP A 542 -7.58 -47.62 25.26
CA ASP A 542 -8.69 -47.57 24.30
C ASP A 542 -8.36 -48.55 23.16
N PHE A 543 -8.94 -49.74 23.23
CA PHE A 543 -8.63 -50.85 22.35
C PHE A 543 -9.67 -51.06 21.25
N ASP A 544 -10.90 -50.55 21.43
CA ASP A 544 -11.92 -50.57 20.38
C ASP A 544 -11.92 -49.28 19.52
N GLY A 545 -11.17 -48.26 19.93
CA GLY A 545 -10.95 -47.02 19.20
C GLY A 545 -12.14 -46.06 19.28
N ASP A 546 -13.00 -46.20 20.29
CA ASP A 546 -14.20 -45.38 20.45
C ASP A 546 -13.94 -44.04 21.19
N GLY A 547 -12.71 -43.82 21.65
CA GLY A 547 -12.25 -42.60 22.32
C GLY A 547 -12.43 -42.63 23.84
N TYR A 548 -12.98 -43.70 24.41
CA TYR A 548 -13.11 -43.92 25.84
C TYR A 548 -12.20 -45.07 26.31
N VAL A 549 -11.94 -45.13 27.61
CA VAL A 549 -11.26 -46.29 28.23
C VAL A 549 -12.20 -46.86 29.28
N ASP A 550 -12.96 -47.88 28.88
CA ASP A 550 -14.06 -48.45 29.63
C ASP A 550 -14.07 -50.00 29.65
N GLY A 551 -15.19 -50.62 30.04
CA GLY A 551 -15.28 -52.07 30.14
C GLY A 551 -15.22 -52.82 28.80
N ILE A 552 -15.53 -52.16 27.69
CA ILE A 552 -15.49 -52.71 26.33
C ILE A 552 -14.04 -52.88 25.89
N ASP A 553 -13.17 -51.93 26.20
CA ASP A 553 -11.74 -52.06 25.97
C ASP A 553 -11.14 -53.24 26.73
N LEU A 554 -11.54 -53.41 27.99
CA LEU A 554 -11.08 -54.57 28.77
C LEU A 554 -11.47 -55.89 28.10
N LEU A 555 -12.63 -55.95 27.45
CA LEU A 555 -13.08 -57.11 26.69
C LEU A 555 -12.22 -57.31 25.44
N GLU A 556 -11.89 -56.24 24.69
CA GLU A 556 -10.98 -56.30 23.55
C GLU A 556 -9.59 -56.81 23.94
N TRP A 557 -9.05 -56.37 25.08
CA TRP A 557 -7.82 -56.92 25.64
C TRP A 557 -7.96 -58.41 26.00
N GLN A 558 -9.06 -58.81 26.66
CA GLN A 558 -9.30 -60.20 27.07
C GLN A 558 -9.43 -61.17 25.89
N VAL A 559 -9.90 -60.71 24.73
CA VAL A 559 -9.99 -61.52 23.51
C VAL A 559 -8.74 -61.43 22.63
N GLY A 560 -7.74 -60.65 23.06
CA GLY A 560 -6.44 -60.53 22.38
C GLY A 560 -6.43 -59.56 21.20
N ASN A 561 -7.37 -58.63 21.14
CA ASN A 561 -7.46 -57.58 20.11
C ASN A 561 -6.72 -56.29 20.50
N SER A 562 -6.05 -56.26 21.65
CA SER A 562 -5.16 -55.15 22.02
C SER A 562 -3.87 -55.14 21.16
N PRO A 563 -3.15 -54.00 21.07
CA PRO A 563 -1.94 -53.87 20.24
C PRO A 563 -0.85 -54.92 20.48
N ASN A 564 -0.67 -55.34 21.74
CA ASN A 564 0.14 -56.47 22.17
C ASN A 564 -0.77 -57.52 22.83
N PRO A 565 -1.31 -58.49 22.06
CA PRO A 565 -2.35 -59.39 22.52
C PRO A 565 -2.06 -60.05 23.87
N LEU A 566 -2.99 -59.88 24.82
CA LEU A 566 -2.93 -60.44 26.19
C LEU A 566 -1.68 -60.06 26.99
N SER A 567 -1.01 -58.96 26.61
CA SER A 567 0.18 -58.50 27.31
C SER A 567 -0.16 -57.81 28.63
N GLN A 568 0.79 -57.83 29.55
CA GLN A 568 0.70 -57.07 30.80
C GLN A 568 0.85 -55.56 30.57
N SER A 569 1.55 -55.13 29.51
CA SER A 569 1.70 -53.71 29.18
C SER A 569 0.37 -53.09 28.79
N ASP A 570 -0.39 -53.75 27.92
CA ASP A 570 -1.68 -53.23 27.47
C ASP A 570 -2.71 -53.22 28.62
N LEU A 571 -2.72 -54.25 29.47
CA LEU A 571 -3.57 -54.24 30.67
C LEU A 571 -3.24 -53.05 31.57
N MET A 572 -1.95 -52.71 31.71
CA MET A 572 -1.50 -51.57 32.51
C MET A 572 -1.90 -50.24 31.88
N ASP A 573 -1.89 -50.15 30.56
CA ASP A 573 -2.38 -48.97 29.83
C ASP A 573 -3.89 -48.76 30.08
N TRP A 574 -4.70 -49.83 30.03
CA TRP A 574 -6.12 -49.78 30.40
C TRP A 574 -6.33 -49.40 31.88
N GLU A 575 -5.63 -50.04 32.82
CA GLU A 575 -5.77 -49.77 34.26
C GLU A 575 -5.42 -48.31 34.61
N ASN A 576 -4.43 -47.73 33.94
CA ASN A 576 -3.99 -46.36 34.19
C ASN A 576 -4.95 -45.31 33.63
N ASN A 577 -5.74 -45.65 32.61
CA ASN A 577 -6.58 -44.68 31.89
C ASN A 577 -8.09 -44.95 32.05
N TYR A 578 -8.50 -46.03 32.73
CA TYR A 578 -9.91 -46.35 32.96
C TYR A 578 -10.69 -45.20 33.60
N GLY A 579 -11.71 -44.70 32.89
CA GLY A 579 -12.57 -43.62 33.36
C GLY A 579 -11.97 -42.21 33.33
N THR A 580 -10.87 -41.99 32.60
CA THR A 580 -10.22 -40.67 32.45
C THR A 580 -10.98 -39.72 31.50
N ALA A 581 -11.73 -40.24 30.53
CA ALA A 581 -12.73 -39.48 29.78
C ALA A 581 -14.07 -39.51 30.55
N GLY A 582 -14.62 -38.34 30.86
CA GLY A 582 -15.80 -38.19 31.72
C GLY A 582 -16.96 -39.07 31.26
N LEU A 583 -17.33 -40.04 32.10
CA LEU A 583 -18.48 -40.91 31.88
C LEU A 583 -19.74 -40.06 31.73
N ALA A 584 -20.19 -39.84 30.49
CA ALA A 584 -21.54 -39.38 30.25
C ALA A 584 -22.48 -40.48 30.76
N ALA A 585 -23.14 -40.22 31.89
CA ALA A 585 -24.12 -41.15 32.43
C ALA A 585 -25.24 -41.34 31.40
N ALA A 586 -25.23 -42.50 30.72
CA ALA A 586 -26.34 -42.91 29.88
C ALA A 586 -27.59 -43.07 30.77
N THR A 587 -28.45 -42.06 30.78
CA THR A 587 -29.79 -42.13 31.36
C THR A 587 -30.72 -42.90 30.43
N ALA A 588 -30.35 -44.14 30.09
CA ALA A 588 -31.31 -45.08 29.54
C ALA A 588 -32.22 -45.53 30.68
N ALA A 589 -33.50 -45.13 30.62
CA ALA A 589 -34.50 -45.62 31.55
C ALA A 589 -34.55 -47.16 31.45
N VAL A 590 -34.02 -47.84 32.48
CA VAL A 590 -34.09 -49.30 32.61
C VAL A 590 -35.57 -49.66 32.75
N PRO A 591 -36.15 -50.49 31.86
CA PRO A 591 -37.52 -50.95 32.02
C PRO A 591 -37.61 -51.79 33.30
N GLU A 592 -38.43 -51.35 34.28
CA GLU A 592 -38.59 -52.08 35.53
C GLU A 592 -39.13 -53.51 35.27
N PRO A 593 -38.60 -54.53 35.98
CA PRO A 593 -39.08 -55.90 35.82
C PRO A 593 -40.52 -56.02 36.33
N THR A 594 -41.27 -56.92 35.68
CA THR A 594 -42.68 -57.33 35.84
C THR A 594 -43.17 -57.72 37.25
N SER A 595 -42.45 -57.34 38.31
CA SER A 595 -42.77 -57.58 39.73
C SER A 595 -44.11 -56.98 40.15
N ALA A 596 -44.49 -55.81 39.60
CA ALA A 596 -45.79 -55.20 39.86
C ALA A 596 -46.96 -56.01 39.24
N ALA A 597 -46.75 -56.63 38.08
CA ALA A 597 -47.74 -57.48 37.42
C ALA A 597 -47.94 -58.82 38.17
N LEU A 598 -46.87 -59.39 38.74
CA LEU A 598 -46.95 -60.61 39.57
C LEU A 598 -47.61 -60.36 40.93
N LEU A 599 -47.40 -59.18 41.54
CA LEU A 599 -48.08 -58.78 42.78
C LEU A 599 -49.59 -58.57 42.56
N LEU A 600 -49.99 -57.98 41.42
CA LEU A 600 -51.41 -57.82 41.06
C LEU A 600 -52.08 -59.16 40.72
N ALA A 601 -51.38 -60.06 40.02
CA ALA A 601 -51.89 -61.41 39.74
C ALA A 601 -52.03 -62.26 41.02
N GLY A 602 -51.08 -62.16 41.96
CA GLY A 602 -51.14 -62.83 43.26
C GLY A 602 -52.26 -62.31 44.16
N ALA A 603 -52.50 -60.98 44.18
CA ALA A 603 -53.58 -60.37 44.95
C ALA A 603 -54.98 -60.77 44.43
N MET A 604 -55.15 -60.90 43.10
CA MET A 604 -56.40 -61.35 42.51
C MET A 604 -56.68 -62.85 42.72
N ALA A 605 -55.64 -63.69 42.80
CA ALA A 605 -55.79 -65.10 43.17
C ALA A 605 -56.16 -65.29 44.65
N GLY A 606 -55.58 -64.48 45.55
CA GLY A 606 -55.87 -64.52 46.99
C GLY A 606 -57.30 -64.08 47.36
N LEU A 607 -57.89 -63.15 46.60
CA LEU A 607 -59.26 -62.67 46.86
C LEU A 607 -60.36 -63.65 46.42
N ARG A 608 -60.07 -64.66 45.58
CA ARG A 608 -61.05 -65.71 45.20
C ARG A 608 -61.16 -66.86 46.21
N VAL A 609 -60.19 -67.06 47.09
CA VAL A 609 -60.22 -68.14 48.10
C VAL A 609 -60.98 -67.75 49.37
N ARG A 610 -61.16 -66.45 49.64
CA ARG A 610 -61.85 -65.97 50.87
C ARG A 610 -63.38 -65.87 50.76
N ARG A 611 -64.00 -66.36 49.68
CA ARG A 611 -65.47 -66.35 49.46
C ARG A 611 -66.14 -67.73 49.43
N ARG A 612 -65.46 -68.79 49.85
CA ARG A 612 -66.08 -70.11 50.12
C ARG A 612 -65.59 -70.69 51.44
N ARG A 613 -66.18 -70.21 52.53
CA ARG A 613 -66.56 -70.98 53.72
C ARG A 613 -67.48 -70.14 54.58
#